data_AF-R6HAS6-F1
#
_entry.id   AF-R6HAS6-F1
#
_cell.length_a   1.000
_cell.length_b   1.000
_cell.length_c   1.000
_cell.angle_alpha   90.00
_cell.angle_beta   90.00
_cell.angle_gamma   90.00
#
_symmetry.space_group_name_H-M   'P 1'
#
loop_
_entity.id
_entity.type
_entity.pdbx_description
1 polymer ?
#
loop_
_entity_poly.entity_id
_entity_poly.type
_entity_poly.pdbx_seq_one_letter_code
_entity_poly.pdbx_strand_id
1 'polypeptide(L)' 'MKMSAREACDMGIIEEVVSEGDGPAHENPEQAAAYVEEFVTRSLRELYRLSAEELRDQRYERFRAF' A
#
# COMPACT_ATOMS: atom_id res chain seq x y z
N MET A 1 -6.95 11.37 18.33
CA MET A 1 -6.86 11.32 16.87
C MET A 1 -6.04 10.08 16.54
N LYS A 2 -6.57 9.16 15.73
CA LYS A 2 -5.88 7.94 15.31
C LYS A 2 -5.07 8.29 14.06
N MET A 3 -3.75 8.20 14.13
CA MET A 3 -2.84 8.74 13.08
C MET A 3 -1.75 7.75 12.67
N SER A 4 -1.68 6.56 13.27
CA SER A 4 -0.70 5.56 12.86
C SER A 4 -1.12 4.85 11.57
N ALA A 5 -0.13 4.35 10.83
CA ALA A 5 -0.38 3.54 9.63
C ALA A 5 -1.24 2.30 9.95
N ARG A 6 -1.02 1.66 11.11
CA ARG A 6 -1.83 0.53 11.57
C ARG A 6 -3.29 0.91 11.76
N GLU A 7 -3.56 2.03 12.43
CA GLU A 7 -4.95 2.48 12.61
C GLU A 7 -5.62 2.84 11.28
N ALA A 8 -4.89 3.46 10.35
CA ALA A 8 -5.40 3.75 9.00
C ALA A 8 -5.73 2.46 8.23
N CYS A 9 -4.93 1.40 8.41
CA CYS A 9 -5.17 0.08 7.86
C CYS A 9 -6.40 -0.58 8.50
N ASP A 10 -6.53 -0.53 9.83
CA ASP A 10 -7.67 -1.07 10.57
C ASP A 10 -9.00 -0.37 10.19
N MET A 11 -8.92 0.90 9.77
CA MET A 11 -10.04 1.68 9.26
C MET A 11 -10.35 1.42 7.78
N GLY A 12 -9.54 0.61 7.09
CA GLY A 12 -9.68 0.30 5.66
C GLY A 12 -9.21 1.41 4.71
N ILE A 13 -8.69 2.53 5.20
CA ILE A 13 -8.26 3.67 4.36
C ILE A 13 -7.08 3.28 3.46
N ILE A 14 -6.15 2.50 4.01
CA ILE A 14 -5.04 1.86 3.30
C ILE A 14 -5.17 0.34 3.39
N GLU A 15 -4.61 -0.38 2.43
CA GLU A 15 -4.73 -1.85 2.35
C GLU A 15 -3.62 -2.58 3.11
N GLU A 16 -2.43 -1.98 3.20
CA GLU A 16 -1.26 -2.63 3.77
C GLU A 16 -0.31 -1.60 4.39
N VAL A 17 0.40 -2.03 5.44
CA VAL A 17 1.49 -1.29 6.07
C VAL A 17 2.79 -1.99 5.73
N VAL A 18 3.67 -1.31 4.99
CA VAL A 18 5.02 -1.82 4.66
C VAL A 18 5.91 -1.67 5.89
N SER A 19 6.61 -2.75 6.26
CA SER A 19 7.58 -2.74 7.37
C SER A 19 8.78 -1.85 7.03
N GLU A 20 9.34 -1.17 8.04
CA GLU A 20 10.63 -0.47 7.88
C GLU A 20 11.83 -1.44 7.90
N GLY A 21 11.62 -2.70 8.31
CA GLY A 21 12.66 -3.72 8.43
C GLY A 21 13.04 -4.01 9.88
N ASP A 22 14.29 -4.41 10.09
CA ASP A 22 14.83 -4.76 11.41
C ASP A 22 15.06 -3.52 12.30
N GLY A 23 15.14 -2.33 11.69
CA GLY A 23 15.26 -1.04 12.36
C GLY A 23 14.41 0.04 11.68
N PRO A 24 14.46 1.28 12.19
CA PRO A 24 13.82 2.42 11.57
C PRO A 24 14.41 2.69 10.19
N ALA A 25 13.60 3.10 9.21
CA ALA A 25 14.00 3.21 7.80
C ALA A 25 15.22 4.11 7.54
N HIS A 26 15.53 5.05 8.44
CA HIS A 26 16.72 5.90 8.33
C HIS A 26 18.02 5.21 8.79
N GLU A 27 17.92 4.12 9.56
CA GLU A 27 19.05 3.31 10.04
C GLU A 27 19.32 2.08 9.15
N ASN A 28 18.32 1.59 8.40
CA ASN A 28 18.41 0.45 7.47
C ASN A 28 17.82 0.76 6.06
N PRO A 29 18.24 1.86 5.40
CA PRO A 29 17.56 2.38 4.21
C PRO A 29 17.51 1.41 3.01
N GLU A 30 18.51 0.55 2.84
CA GLU A 30 18.53 -0.45 1.77
C GLU A 30 17.42 -1.50 1.95
N GLN A 31 17.18 -1.96 3.19
CA GLN A 31 16.14 -2.94 3.49
C GLN A 31 14.75 -2.32 3.33
N ALA A 32 14.55 -1.10 3.87
CA ALA A 32 13.30 -0.37 3.72
C ALA A 32 12.97 -0.12 2.23
N ALA A 33 13.97 0.27 1.42
CA ALA A 33 13.79 0.45 -0.02
C ALA A 33 13.43 -0.86 -0.74
N ALA A 34 14.09 -1.98 -0.39
CA ALA A 34 13.78 -3.29 -0.97
C ALA A 34 12.33 -3.73 -0.68
N TYR A 35 11.83 -3.48 0.53
CA TYR A 35 10.44 -3.80 0.89
C TYR A 35 9.43 -2.92 0.14
N VAL A 36 9.74 -1.63 -0.06
CA VAL A 36 8.91 -0.75 -0.90
C VAL A 36 8.93 -1.21 -2.36
N GLU A 37 10.09 -1.58 -2.90
CA GLU A 37 10.23 -2.09 -4.27
C GLU A 37 9.41 -3.37 -4.48
N GLU A 38 9.50 -4.31 -3.54
CA GLU A 38 8.71 -5.55 -3.57
C GLU A 38 7.21 -5.25 -3.57
N PHE A 39 6.75 -4.39 -2.65
CA PHE A 39 5.35 -4.00 -2.51
C PHE A 39 4.82 -3.33 -3.78
N VAL A 40 5.55 -2.35 -4.33
CA VAL A 40 5.16 -1.63 -5.55
C VAL A 40 5.14 -2.58 -6.74
N THR A 41 6.16 -3.42 -6.88
CA THR A 41 6.25 -4.38 -7.99
C THR A 41 5.09 -5.40 -7.95
N ARG A 42 4.77 -5.94 -6.78
CA ARG A 42 3.64 -6.86 -6.59
C ARG A 42 2.32 -6.17 -6.92
N SER A 43 2.09 -4.99 -6.35
CA SER A 43 0.86 -4.21 -6.56
C SER A 43 0.65 -3.86 -8.03
N LEU A 44 1.71 -3.42 -8.73
CA LEU A 44 1.64 -3.12 -10.16
C LEU A 44 1.37 -4.37 -11.00
N ARG A 45 1.95 -5.53 -10.66
CA ARG A 45 1.67 -6.80 -11.37
C ARG A 45 0.21 -7.23 -11.23
N GLU A 46 -0.42 -6.95 -10.10
CA GLU A 46 -1.84 -7.23 -9.89
C GLU A 46 -2.71 -6.29 -10.73
N LEU A 47 -2.44 -4.98 -10.66
CA LEU A 47 -3.19 -3.95 -11.40
C LEU A 47 -3.02 -4.06 -12.92
N TYR A 48 -1.83 -4.48 -13.41
CA TYR A 48 -1.55 -4.62 -14.83
C TYR A 48 -2.41 -5.68 -15.53
N ARG A 49 -3.02 -6.60 -14.78
CA ARG A 49 -3.93 -7.62 -15.32
C ARG A 49 -5.34 -7.09 -15.59
N LEU A 50 -5.65 -5.88 -15.13
CA LEU A 50 -6.96 -5.27 -15.23
C LEU A 50 -7.02 -4.32 -16.44
N SER A 51 -8.18 -4.27 -17.08
CA SER A 51 -8.49 -3.27 -18.08
C SER A 51 -8.58 -1.86 -17.47
N ALA A 52 -8.48 -0.84 -18.32
CA ALA A 52 -8.64 0.54 -17.88
C ALA A 52 -10.03 0.84 -17.27
N GLU A 53 -11.07 0.13 -17.70
CA GLU A 53 -12.42 0.24 -17.15
C GLU A 53 -12.48 -0.35 -15.73
N GLU A 54 -12.00 -1.59 -15.56
CA GLU A 54 -11.92 -2.25 -14.25
C GLU A 54 -11.10 -1.43 -13.23
N LEU A 55 -9.97 -0.85 -13.66
CA LEU A 55 -9.15 0.02 -12.80
C LEU A 55 -9.90 1.27 -12.33
N ARG A 56 -10.77 1.83 -13.18
CA ARG A 56 -11.58 3.02 -12.84
C ARG A 56 -12.72 2.64 -11.90
N ASP A 57 -13.37 1.52 -12.16
CA ASP A 57 -14.48 1.03 -11.35
C ASP A 57 -14.00 0.65 -9.94
N GLN A 58 -12.91 -0.12 -9.82
CA GLN A 58 -12.31 -0.44 -8.52
C GLN A 58 -11.92 0.82 -7.74
N ARG A 59 -11.36 1.82 -8.41
CA ARG A 59 -11.04 3.11 -7.78
C ARG A 59 -12.29 3.81 -7.27
N TYR A 60 -13.34 3.86 -8.08
CA TYR A 60 -14.61 4.48 -7.69
C TYR A 60 -15.23 3.76 -6.50
N GLU A 61 -15.31 2.42 -6.55
CA GLU A 61 -15.83 1.57 -5.49
C GLU A 61 -15.09 1.77 -4.17
N ARG A 62 -13.74 1.80 -4.20
CA ARG A 62 -12.92 2.05 -3.01
C ARG A 62 -13.26 3.39 -2.38
N PHE A 63 -13.28 4.48 -3.14
CA PHE A 63 -13.45 5.82 -2.57
C PHE A 63 -14.90 6.15 -2.19
N ARG A 64 -15.91 5.51 -2.80
CA ARG A 64 -17.33 5.71 -2.39
C ARG A 64 -17.73 4.95 -1.13
N ALA A 65 -16.88 4.02 -0.65
CA ALA A 65 -17.16 3.19 0.51
C ALA A 65 -16.86 3.90 1.84
N PHE A 66 -16.21 5.08 1.78
CA PHE A 66 -15.92 5.97 2.90
C PHE A 66 -16.80 7.21 2.84
#